data_AF-A0A1H9D925-F1
#
_entry.id   AF-A0A1H9D925-F1
#
_cell.length_a   1.000
_cell.length_b   1.000
_cell.length_c   1.000
_cell.angle_alpha   90.00
_cell.angle_beta   90.00
_cell.angle_gamma   90.00
#
_symmetry.space_group_name_H-M   'P 1'
#
loop_
_entity.id
_entity.type
_entity.pdbx_description
1 polymer ?
#
loop_
_entity_poly.entity_id
_entity_poly.type
_entity_poly.pdbx_seq_one_letter_code
_entity_poly.pdbx_strand_id
1 'polypeptide(L)' 'MVELKPLEASDKEQFIKDNQEAFNYGALEEFGMRDNHFEEDEQIISRETIENSIAEGEAYRIVVDGKNAGGLVRS' A
#
# COMPACT_ATOMS: atom_id res chain seq x y z
N MET A 1 10.13 13.88 -12.29
CA MET A 1 9.41 13.02 -13.26
C MET A 1 8.63 11.98 -12.47
N VAL A 2 7.40 11.67 -12.89
CA VAL A 2 6.58 10.63 -12.24
C VAL A 2 6.44 9.46 -13.21
N GLU A 3 6.71 8.25 -12.73
CA GLU A 3 6.65 7.01 -13.49
C GLU A 3 5.81 5.97 -12.74
N LEU A 4 5.11 5.11 -13.50
CA LEU A 4 4.50 3.89 -12.97
C LEU A 4 5.34 2.71 -13.42
N LYS A 5 5.92 1.98 -12.46
CA LYS A 5 6.70 0.76 -12.74
C LYS A 5 5.90 -0.45 -12.28
N PRO A 6 5.75 -1.51 -13.10
CA PRO A 6 5.12 -2.74 -12.66
C PRO A 6 5.75 -3.25 -11.37
N LEU A 7 4.93 -3.77 -10.45
CA LEU A 7 5.44 -4.32 -9.20
C LEU A 7 6.26 -5.58 -9.48
N GLU A 8 7.52 -5.57 -9.06
CA GLU A 8 8.39 -6.74 -9.15
C GLU A 8 8.14 -7.71 -8.00
N ALA A 9 8.29 -9.01 -8.25
CA ALA A 9 8.07 -10.04 -7.22
C ALA A 9 9.00 -9.88 -6.01
N SER A 10 10.23 -9.39 -6.22
CA SER A 10 11.21 -9.05 -5.19
C SER A 10 10.77 -7.89 -4.28
N ASP A 11 9.90 -7.01 -4.78
CA ASP A 11 9.43 -5.80 -4.10
C ASP A 11 8.04 -5.99 -3.46
N LYS A 12 7.37 -7.12 -3.72
CA LYS A 12 6.01 -7.41 -3.21
C LYS A 12 5.91 -7.24 -1.68
N GLU A 13 6.90 -7.73 -0.94
CA GLU A 13 6.83 -7.70 0.53
C GLU A 13 7.02 -6.29 1.09
N GLN A 14 7.84 -5.45 0.44
CA GLN A 14 7.96 -4.04 0.82
C GLN A 14 6.71 -3.27 0.42
N PHE A 15 6.11 -3.59 -0.73
CA PHE A 15 4.87 -2.97 -1.19
C PHE A 15 3.72 -3.17 -0.20
N ILE A 16 3.58 -4.38 0.37
CA ILE A 16 2.58 -4.67 1.39
C ILE A 16 2.79 -3.81 2.64
N LYS A 17 4.03 -3.76 3.15
CA LYS A 17 4.37 -2.94 4.33
C LYS A 17 4.12 -1.46 4.11
N ASP A 18 4.51 -0.93 2.94
CA ASP A 18 4.32 0.48 2.61
C ASP A 18 2.83 0.85 2.55
N ASN A 19 1.98 -0.05 2.03
CA ASN A 19 0.53 0.16 2.03
C ASN A 19 -0.03 0.12 3.46
N GLN A 20 0.35 -0.88 4.25
CA GLN A 20 -0.06 -0.97 5.66
C GLN A 20 0.30 0.29 6.46
N GLU A 21 1.52 0.79 6.32
CA GLU A 21 1.96 2.05 6.93
C GLU A 21 1.13 3.25 6.45
N ALA A 22 0.90 3.37 5.13
CA ALA A 22 0.12 4.47 4.57
C ALA A 22 -1.35 4.48 5.05
N PHE A 23 -1.98 3.31 5.15
CA PHE A 23 -3.35 3.20 5.66
C PHE A 23 -3.43 3.53 7.16
N ASN A 24 -2.47 3.08 7.96
CA ASN A 24 -2.40 3.45 9.38
C ASN A 24 -2.21 4.96 9.56
N TYR A 25 -1.26 5.55 8.84
CA TYR A 25 -1.02 7.00 8.91
C TYR A 25 -2.25 7.80 8.49
N GLY A 26 -2.91 7.41 7.40
CA GLY A 26 -4.11 8.07 6.90
C GLY A 26 -5.29 7.98 7.87
N ALA A 27 -5.53 6.81 8.48
CA ALA A 27 -6.68 6.60 9.37
C ALA A 27 -6.48 7.17 10.79
N LEU A 28 -5.23 7.24 11.27
CA LEU A 28 -4.91 7.61 12.64
C LEU A 28 -4.41 9.06 12.78
N GLU A 29 -3.56 9.52 11.86
CA GLU A 29 -2.78 10.76 12.04
C GLU A 29 -3.28 11.91 11.14
N GLU A 30 -3.34 11.70 9.82
CA GLU A 30 -3.55 12.81 8.84
C GLU A 30 -4.94 13.45 8.94
N PHE A 31 -5.91 12.71 9.48
CA PHE A 31 -7.32 13.08 9.45
C PHE A 31 -7.99 13.12 10.83
N GLY A 32 -7.20 12.96 11.91
CA GLY A 32 -7.67 12.55 13.24
C GLY A 32 -8.14 11.09 13.22
N MET A 33 -8.24 10.44 14.39
CA MET A 33 -8.65 9.04 14.51
C MET A 33 -10.05 8.84 13.88
N ARG A 34 -10.09 8.41 12.61
CA ARG A 34 -11.34 8.26 11.83
C ARG A 34 -11.81 6.82 11.78
N ASP A 35 -10.88 5.89 11.94
CA ASP A 35 -11.16 4.48 12.07
C ASP A 35 -10.24 3.89 13.14
N ASN A 36 -10.82 3.12 14.05
CA ASN A 36 -10.12 2.36 15.09
C ASN A 36 -10.40 0.87 14.98
N HIS A 37 -11.07 0.42 13.91
CA HIS A 37 -11.07 -0.97 13.54
C HIS A 37 -9.71 -1.31 12.93
N PHE A 38 -8.93 -1.99 13.74
CA PHE A 38 -7.74 -2.67 13.30
C PHE A 38 -8.11 -4.08 12.87
N GLU A 39 -7.47 -4.52 11.80
CA GLU A 39 -7.34 -5.93 11.40
C GLU A 39 -6.25 -6.60 12.27
N GLU A 40 -5.59 -7.65 11.76
CA GLU A 40 -4.46 -8.28 12.42
C GLU A 40 -3.25 -7.32 12.58
N ASP A 41 -2.50 -7.46 13.67
CA ASP A 41 -1.27 -6.72 13.96
C ASP A 41 -1.39 -5.18 13.99
N GLU A 42 -2.52 -4.64 14.48
CA GLU A 42 -2.77 -3.19 14.56
C GLU A 42 -2.74 -2.48 13.19
N GLN A 43 -3.09 -3.20 12.13
CA GLN A 43 -3.12 -2.66 10.77
C GLN A 43 -4.55 -2.29 10.37
N ILE A 44 -4.73 -1.13 9.74
CA ILE A 44 -6.04 -0.67 9.23
C ILE A 44 -6.48 -1.47 7.99
N ILE A 45 -5.53 -2.00 7.23
CA ILE A 45 -5.78 -2.90 6.10
C ILE A 45 -5.05 -4.22 6.32
N SER A 46 -5.74 -5.34 6.15
CA SER A 46 -5.13 -6.65 6.30
C SER A 46 -4.16 -6.94 5.16
N ARG A 47 -3.10 -7.70 5.47
CA ARG A 47 -2.17 -8.23 4.46
C ARG A 47 -2.94 -8.98 3.36
N GLU A 48 -3.87 -9.84 3.74
CA GLU A 48 -4.67 -10.65 2.82
C GLU A 48 -5.41 -9.78 1.80
N THR A 49 -6.02 -8.66 2.24
CA THR A 49 -6.70 -7.73 1.34
C THR A 49 -5.75 -7.18 0.27
N ILE A 50 -4.53 -6.80 0.66
CA ILE A 50 -3.52 -6.28 -0.27
C ILE A 50 -3.05 -7.40 -1.22
N GLU A 51 -2.79 -8.59 -0.70
CA GLU A 51 -2.33 -9.72 -1.49
C GLU A 51 -3.36 -10.15 -2.53
N ASN A 52 -4.64 -10.22 -2.15
CA ASN A 52 -5.75 -10.52 -3.06
C ASN A 52 -5.87 -9.42 -4.13
N SER A 53 -5.75 -8.15 -3.74
CA SER A 53 -5.78 -7.03 -4.69
C SER A 53 -4.65 -7.13 -5.73
N ILE A 54 -3.43 -7.48 -5.30
CA ILE A 54 -2.29 -7.70 -6.21
C ILE A 54 -2.52 -8.91 -7.12
N ALA A 55 -3.11 -9.99 -6.59
CA ALA A 55 -3.35 -11.22 -7.33
C ALA A 55 -4.46 -11.06 -8.39
N GLU A 56 -5.48 -10.26 -8.08
CA GLU A 56 -6.65 -10.05 -8.94
C GLU A 56 -6.50 -8.85 -9.88
N GLY A 57 -5.51 -7.98 -9.65
CA GLY A 57 -5.30 -6.74 -10.41
C GLY A 57 -3.89 -6.55 -10.97
N GLU A 58 -3.65 -5.36 -11.53
CA GLU A 58 -2.34 -4.91 -11.98
C GLU A 58 -1.72 -3.97 -10.95
N ALA A 59 -0.60 -4.37 -10.34
CA ALA A 59 0.08 -3.60 -9.31
C ALA A 59 1.29 -2.82 -9.85
N TYR A 60 1.45 -1.58 -9.39
CA TYR A 60 2.50 -0.65 -9.81
C TYR A 60 3.10 0.11 -8.62
N ARG A 61 4.40 0.43 -8.72
CA ARG A 61 5.06 1.47 -7.93
C ARG A 61 4.89 2.83 -8.60
N ILE A 62 4.48 3.82 -7.81
CA ILE A 62 4.57 5.23 -8.19
C ILE A 62 5.98 5.70 -7.83
N VAL A 63 6.77 6.07 -8.83
CA VAL A 63 8.16 6.49 -8.67
C VAL A 63 8.29 7.97 -9.00
N VAL A 64 8.81 8.76 -8.05
CA VAL A 64 9.06 10.20 -8.20
C VAL A 64 10.56 10.44 -8.08
N ASP A 65 11.16 10.97 -9.15
CA ASP A 65 12.60 11.27 -9.21
C ASP A 65 13.48 10.08 -8.78
N GLY A 66 13.09 8.88 -9.23
CA GLY A 66 13.80 7.62 -8.97
C GLY A 66 13.52 6.99 -7.60
N LYS A 67 12.65 7.57 -6.76
CA LYS A 67 12.28 7.03 -5.45
C LYS A 67 10.84 6.55 -5.43
N ASN A 68 10.59 5.42 -4.75
CA ASN A 68 9.23 4.95 -4.50
C ASN A 68 8.50 5.99 -3.63
N ALA A 69 7.37 6.47 -4.13
CA ALA A 69 6.50 7.44 -3.46
C ALA A 69 5.16 6.84 -3.06
N GLY A 70 4.80 5.67 -3.61
CA GLY A 70 3.56 4.98 -3.29
C GLY A 70 3.31 3.75 -4.15
N GLY A 71 2.12 3.18 -4.01
CA GLY A 71 1.64 2.04 -4.77
C GLY A 71 0.26 2.30 -5.39
N LEU A 72 -0.03 1.61 -6.48
CA LEU A 72 -1.34 1.57 -7.12
C LEU A 72 -1.66 0.13 -7.48
N VAL A 73 -2.89 -0.29 -7.21
CA VAL A 73 -3.46 -1.52 -7.75
C VAL A 73 -4.66 -1.14 -8.62
N ARG A 74 -4.70 -1.61 -9.86
CA ARG A 74 -5.84 -1.46 -10.77
C ARG A 74 -6.56 -2.79 -10.90
N SER A 75 -7.79 -2.86 -10.40
CA SER A 75 -8.73 -3.98 -10.58
C SER A 75 -9.59 -3.85 -11.82
#